data_AF-A0ABD7D0F3-F1
#
_entry.id   AF-A0ABD7D0F3-F1
#
_cell.length_a   1.000
_cell.length_b   1.000
_cell.length_c   1.000
_cell.angle_alpha   90.00
_cell.angle_beta   90.00
_cell.angle_gamma   90.00
#
_symmetry.space_group_name_H-M   'P 1'
#
loop_
_entity.id
_entity.type
_entity.pdbx_description
1 polymer ?
#
loop_
_entity_poly.entity_id
_entity_poly.type
_entity_poly.pdbx_seq_one_letter_code
_entity_poly.pdbx_strand_id
1 'polypeptide(L)'
;MTTSADLLLTAAASMGGAMGTELWKPALKSLVTFRRRRHGGAAEGETETVARLDSLEQVVAAAEADQRQAMINAVEPQVREILASCVGDEPDTIRELIDALKAQGVEPPADVSVKQDVKNNLVFGNQNVAGRDNNFGGAR
;
A
#
# COMPACT_ATOMS: atom_id res chain seq x y z
N MET A 1 -13.86 -12.83 -12.83
CA MET A 1 -12.49 -13.30 -12.52
C MET A 1 -11.82 -12.21 -11.72
N THR A 2 -11.24 -12.52 -10.56
CA THR A 2 -10.42 -11.57 -9.79
C THR A 2 -9.06 -11.47 -10.48
N THR A 3 -8.63 -10.25 -10.83
CA THR A 3 -7.34 -10.02 -11.51
C THR A 3 -6.19 -9.90 -10.50
N SER A 4 -4.94 -10.06 -10.95
CA SER A 4 -3.75 -9.77 -10.12
C SER A 4 -3.79 -8.35 -9.55
N ALA A 5 -4.28 -7.39 -10.33
CA ALA A 5 -4.44 -6.01 -9.92
C ALA A 5 -5.45 -5.85 -8.76
N ASP A 6 -6.58 -6.57 -8.79
CA ASP A 6 -7.58 -6.56 -7.72
C ASP A 6 -7.04 -7.21 -6.44
N LEU A 7 -6.24 -8.27 -6.58
CA LEU A 7 -5.59 -8.94 -5.46
C LEU A 7 -4.51 -8.04 -4.84
N LEU A 8 -3.69 -7.37 -5.65
CA LEU A 8 -2.66 -6.43 -5.15
C LEU A 8 -3.31 -5.25 -4.42
N LEU A 9 -4.43 -4.75 -4.94
CA LEU A 9 -5.18 -3.70 -4.29
C LEU A 9 -5.75 -4.17 -2.95
N THR A 10 -6.29 -5.39 -2.89
CA THR A 10 -6.76 -6.00 -1.64
C THR A 10 -5.61 -6.10 -0.62
N ALA A 11 -4.45 -6.61 -1.02
CA ALA A 11 -3.29 -6.74 -0.15
C ALA A 11 -2.76 -5.38 0.34
N ALA A 12 -2.75 -4.37 -0.53
CA ALA A 12 -2.34 -3.01 -0.19
C ALA A 12 -3.31 -2.37 0.81
N ALA A 13 -4.61 -2.52 0.61
CA ALA A 13 -5.64 -2.02 1.52
C ALA A 13 -5.56 -2.70 2.89
N SER A 14 -5.31 -4.02 2.93
CA SER A 14 -5.07 -4.75 4.19
C SER A 14 -3.84 -4.23 4.93
N MET A 15 -2.72 -4.05 4.22
CA MET A 15 -1.48 -3.51 4.81
C MET A 15 -1.66 -2.06 5.28
N GLY A 16 -2.29 -1.21 4.47
CA GLY A 16 -2.59 0.18 4.83
C GLY A 16 -3.53 0.28 6.03
N GLY A 17 -4.55 -0.56 6.10
CA GLY A 17 -5.47 -0.64 7.24
C GLY A 17 -4.81 -1.06 8.56
N ALA A 18 -3.70 -1.80 8.49
CA ALA A 18 -2.91 -2.18 9.67
C ALA A 18 -1.99 -1.05 10.17
N MET A 19 -1.66 -0.06 9.33
CA MET A 19 -0.74 1.03 9.70
C MET A 19 -1.30 1.89 10.85
N GLY A 20 -0.43 2.28 11.78
CA GLY A 20 -0.82 3.04 12.97
C GLY A 20 -1.64 2.23 13.99
N THR A 21 -1.69 0.90 13.84
CA THR A 21 -2.36 -0.02 14.77
C THR A 21 -1.37 -1.05 15.33
N GLU A 22 -1.78 -1.76 16.39
CA GLU A 22 -1.01 -2.90 16.94
C GLU A 22 -0.80 -4.04 15.92
N LEU A 23 -1.60 -4.08 14.85
CA LEU A 23 -1.49 -5.08 13.78
C LEU A 23 -0.38 -4.77 12.77
N TRP A 24 0.21 -3.57 12.78
CA TRP A 24 1.28 -3.20 11.84
C TRP A 24 2.48 -4.14 11.90
N LYS A 25 3.06 -4.33 13.09
CA LYS A 25 4.27 -5.15 13.25
C LYS A 25 4.02 -6.62 12.88
N PRO A 26 2.90 -7.26 13.27
CA PRO A 26 2.52 -8.57 12.74
C PRO A 26 2.38 -8.61 11.22
N ALA A 27 1.71 -7.64 10.61
CA ALA A 27 1.51 -7.57 9.16
C ALA A 27 2.85 -7.47 8.41
N LEU A 28 3.71 -6.55 8.85
CA LEU A 28 5.05 -6.34 8.29
C LEU A 28 5.91 -7.60 8.43
N LYS A 29 5.85 -8.27 9.57
CA LYS A 29 6.54 -9.55 9.78
C LYS A 29 6.05 -10.64 8.84
N SER A 30 4.74 -10.73 8.58
CA SER A 30 4.17 -11.66 7.59
C SER A 30 4.71 -11.39 6.19
N LEU A 31 4.76 -10.12 5.76
CA LEU A 31 5.33 -9.73 4.47
C LEU A 31 6.81 -10.12 4.34
N VAL A 32 7.63 -9.79 5.35
CA VAL A 32 9.06 -10.14 5.35
C VAL A 32 9.25 -11.66 5.32
N THR A 33 8.49 -12.40 6.13
CA THR A 33 8.54 -13.87 6.16
C THR A 33 8.13 -14.47 4.82
N PHE A 34 7.10 -13.91 4.17
CA PHE A 34 6.68 -14.28 2.83
C PHE A 34 7.80 -14.05 1.81
N ARG A 35 8.37 -12.84 1.76
CA ARG A 35 9.47 -12.49 0.85
C ARG A 35 10.69 -13.40 1.03
N ARG A 36 11.12 -13.63 2.27
CA ARG A 36 12.28 -14.49 2.57
C ARG A 36 12.07 -15.92 2.12
N ARG A 37 10.86 -16.47 2.30
CA ARG A 37 10.51 -17.82 1.82
C ARG A 37 10.63 -17.92 0.29
N ARG A 38 10.22 -16.88 -0.44
CA ARG A 38 10.25 -16.87 -1.91
C ARG A 38 11.64 -16.63 -2.49
N HIS A 39 12.42 -15.75 -1.87
CA HIS A 39 13.74 -15.35 -2.38
C HIS A 39 14.92 -16.10 -1.74
N GLY A 40 14.66 -17.08 -0.86
CA GLY A 40 15.69 -17.95 -0.29
C GLY A 40 16.55 -17.30 0.80
N GLY A 41 16.06 -16.25 1.46
CA GLY A 41 16.80 -15.54 2.52
C GLY A 41 16.51 -14.05 2.56
N ALA A 42 17.38 -13.29 3.26
CA ALA A 42 17.33 -11.82 3.25
C ALA A 42 17.59 -11.34 1.81
N ALA A 43 16.53 -10.90 1.14
CA ALA A 43 16.61 -10.44 -0.24
C ALA A 43 17.29 -9.06 -0.30
N GLU A 44 18.02 -8.80 -1.38
CA GLU A 44 18.50 -7.44 -1.68
C GLU A 44 17.32 -6.45 -1.67
N GLY A 45 17.50 -5.33 -0.98
CA GLY A 45 16.45 -4.32 -0.80
C GLY A 45 15.41 -4.63 0.28
N GLU A 46 15.52 -5.72 1.05
CA GLU A 46 14.59 -6.00 2.16
C GLU A 46 14.57 -4.86 3.18
N THR A 47 15.76 -4.42 3.63
CA THR A 47 15.89 -3.32 4.59
C THR A 47 15.31 -2.01 4.05
N GLU A 48 15.50 -1.74 2.76
CA GLU A 48 14.95 -0.53 2.12
C GLU A 48 13.42 -0.60 2.03
N THR A 49 12.87 -1.73 1.60
CA THR A 49 11.41 -1.95 1.56
C THR A 49 10.79 -1.76 2.95
N VAL A 50 11.39 -2.37 3.97
CA VAL A 50 10.93 -2.25 5.36
C VAL A 50 11.01 -0.80 5.82
N ALA A 51 12.12 -0.11 5.58
CA ALA A 51 12.27 1.30 5.95
C ALA A 51 11.25 2.21 5.25
N ARG A 52 10.94 1.97 3.98
CA ARG A 52 9.90 2.72 3.24
C ARG A 52 8.52 2.47 3.83
N LEU A 53 8.19 1.23 4.14
CA LEU A 53 6.91 0.85 4.76
C LEU A 53 6.77 1.43 6.17
N ASP A 54 7.82 1.38 6.99
CA ASP A 54 7.82 1.99 8.32
C ASP A 54 7.71 3.52 8.25
N SER A 55 8.32 4.17 7.24
CA SER A 55 8.13 5.60 7.02
C SER A 55 6.68 5.95 6.70
N LEU A 56 5.98 5.13 5.93
CA LEU A 56 4.56 5.34 5.64
C LEU A 56 3.71 5.09 6.88
N GLU A 57 4.04 4.07 7.65
CA GLU A 57 3.36 3.79 8.91
C GLU A 57 3.50 4.94 9.91
N GLN A 58 4.69 5.53 10.04
CA GLN A 58 4.90 6.68 10.92
C GLN A 58 4.02 7.88 10.53
N VAL A 59 3.83 8.12 9.23
CA VAL A 59 2.94 9.17 8.73
C VAL A 59 1.48 8.88 9.09
N VAL A 60 1.03 7.64 8.94
CA VAL A 60 -0.33 7.21 9.31
C VAL A 60 -0.53 7.24 10.83
N ALA A 61 0.46 6.81 11.61
CA ALA A 61 0.42 6.77 13.06
C ALA A 61 0.41 8.16 13.69
N ALA A 62 1.09 9.13 13.05
CA ALA A 62 1.10 10.54 13.47
C ALA A 62 -0.20 11.28 13.14
N ALA A 63 -1.05 10.74 12.25
CA ALA A 63 -2.32 11.35 11.90
C ALA A 63 -3.35 11.24 13.04
N GLU A 64 -4.13 12.30 13.22
CA GLU A 64 -5.27 12.29 14.15
C GLU A 64 -6.32 11.25 13.73
N ALA A 65 -7.14 10.79 14.68
CA ALA A 65 -8.07 9.68 14.45
C ALA A 65 -9.07 9.94 13.31
N ASP A 66 -9.52 11.18 13.16
CA ASP A 66 -10.41 11.65 12.09
C ASP A 66 -9.71 11.79 10.73
N GLN A 67 -8.38 11.94 10.72
CA GLN A 67 -7.56 12.07 9.50
C GLN A 67 -6.91 10.75 9.06
N ARG A 68 -6.86 9.76 9.97
CA ARG A 68 -6.18 8.49 9.75
C ARG A 68 -6.65 7.75 8.49
N GLN A 69 -7.97 7.70 8.25
CA GLN A 69 -8.49 7.04 7.05
C GLN A 69 -8.08 7.77 5.77
N ALA A 70 -8.06 9.11 5.78
CA ALA A 70 -7.59 9.88 4.64
C ALA A 70 -6.09 9.64 4.39
N MET A 71 -5.30 9.48 5.45
CA MET A 71 -3.88 9.18 5.33
C MET A 71 -3.62 7.76 4.81
N ILE A 72 -4.37 6.76 5.29
CA ILE A 72 -4.32 5.39 4.76
C ILE A 72 -4.60 5.39 3.25
N ASN A 73 -5.65 6.08 2.81
CA ASN A 73 -5.98 6.21 1.40
C ASN A 73 -4.88 6.93 0.59
N ALA A 74 -4.18 7.89 1.20
CA ALA A 74 -3.09 8.62 0.56
C ALA A 74 -1.81 7.77 0.38
N VAL A 75 -1.52 6.86 1.33
CA VAL A 75 -0.35 5.98 1.27
C VAL A 75 -0.60 4.68 0.49
N GLU A 76 -1.86 4.26 0.32
CA GLU A 76 -2.24 3.02 -0.35
C GLU A 76 -1.57 2.82 -1.74
N PRO A 77 -1.50 3.84 -2.63
CA PRO A 77 -0.82 3.67 -3.92
C PRO A 77 0.67 3.32 -3.77
N GLN A 78 1.34 3.90 -2.78
CA GLN A 78 2.76 3.65 -2.51
C GLN A 78 2.95 2.26 -1.89
N VAL A 79 2.05 1.86 -0.98
CA VAL A 79 2.04 0.49 -0.42
C VAL A 79 1.84 -0.52 -1.54
N ARG A 80 0.91 -0.27 -2.46
CA ARG A 80 0.65 -1.15 -3.61
C ARG A 80 1.89 -1.28 -4.52
N GLU A 81 2.58 -0.19 -4.81
CA GLU A 81 3.82 -0.22 -5.61
C GLU A 81 4.90 -1.06 -4.92
N ILE A 82 5.09 -0.84 -3.62
CA ILE A 82 6.05 -1.62 -2.82
C ILE A 82 5.68 -3.11 -2.83
N LEU A 83 4.41 -3.45 -2.64
CA LEU A 83 3.94 -4.84 -2.68
C LEU A 83 4.12 -5.47 -4.06
N ALA A 84 3.79 -4.75 -5.15
CA ALA A 84 3.99 -5.24 -6.51
C ALA A 84 5.48 -5.58 -6.76
N SER A 85 6.40 -4.74 -6.26
CA SER A 85 7.85 -5.02 -6.35
C SER A 85 8.30 -6.22 -5.51
N CYS A 86 7.62 -6.51 -4.40
CA CYS A 86 7.97 -7.61 -3.49
C CYS A 86 7.39 -8.96 -3.91
N VAL A 87 6.17 -8.95 -4.46
CA VAL A 87 5.34 -10.14 -4.68
C VAL A 87 5.33 -10.52 -6.16
N GLY A 88 5.56 -9.57 -7.06
CA GLY A 88 5.35 -9.72 -8.50
C GLY A 88 3.87 -9.64 -8.88
N ASP A 89 3.57 -9.92 -10.15
CA ASP A 89 2.22 -9.78 -10.73
C ASP A 89 1.46 -11.14 -10.85
N GLU A 90 1.90 -12.14 -10.10
CA GLU A 90 1.35 -13.48 -10.16
C GLU A 90 0.18 -13.65 -9.17
N PRO A 91 -1.04 -13.96 -9.62
CA PRO A 91 -2.24 -13.89 -8.80
C PRO A 91 -2.23 -14.87 -7.62
N ASP A 92 -1.69 -16.07 -7.79
CA ASP A 92 -1.60 -17.06 -6.72
C ASP A 92 -0.61 -16.62 -5.63
N THR A 93 0.50 -16.02 -6.05
CA THR A 93 1.50 -15.44 -5.14
C THR A 93 0.91 -14.28 -4.32
N ILE A 94 0.07 -13.44 -4.93
CA ILE A 94 -0.61 -12.34 -4.22
C ILE A 94 -1.68 -12.88 -3.25
N ARG A 95 -2.38 -13.97 -3.61
CA ARG A 95 -3.30 -14.66 -2.71
C ARG A 95 -2.62 -15.24 -1.47
N GLU A 96 -1.47 -15.87 -1.65
CA GLU A 96 -0.68 -16.38 -0.51
C GLU A 96 -0.29 -15.27 0.46
N LEU A 97 0.06 -14.08 -0.05
CA LEU A 97 0.31 -12.91 0.80
C LEU A 97 -0.97 -12.50 1.55
N ILE A 98 -2.11 -12.38 0.86
CA ILE A 98 -3.40 -12.03 1.49
C ILE A 98 -3.74 -13.03 2.61
N ASP A 99 -3.57 -14.32 2.38
CA ASP A 99 -3.84 -15.34 3.38
C ASP A 99 -2.88 -15.27 4.57
N ALA A 100 -1.60 -14.93 4.33
CA ALA A 100 -0.63 -14.68 5.40
C ALA A 100 -0.96 -13.42 6.25
N LEU A 101 -1.56 -12.40 5.64
CA LEU A 101 -2.06 -11.21 6.35
C LEU A 101 -3.30 -11.56 7.18
N LYS A 102 -4.27 -12.27 6.60
CA LYS A 102 -5.48 -12.73 7.31
C LYS A 102 -5.16 -13.61 8.51
N ALA A 103 -4.14 -14.46 8.41
CA ALA A 103 -3.68 -15.28 9.54
C ALA A 103 -3.19 -14.46 10.75
N GLN A 104 -2.87 -13.18 10.56
CA GLN A 104 -2.53 -12.23 11.62
C GLN A 104 -3.72 -11.38 12.08
N GLY A 105 -4.93 -11.64 11.58
CA GLY A 105 -6.11 -10.82 11.84
C GLY A 105 -6.13 -9.50 11.03
N VAL A 106 -5.30 -9.39 10.00
CA VAL A 106 -5.29 -8.22 9.11
C VAL A 106 -6.27 -8.48 7.99
N GLU A 107 -7.41 -7.81 8.04
CA GLU A 107 -8.44 -7.90 7.01
C GLU A 107 -8.47 -6.63 6.14
N PRO A 108 -8.80 -6.76 4.84
CA PRO A 108 -9.09 -5.59 4.04
C PRO A 108 -10.29 -4.85 4.67
N PRO A 109 -10.29 -3.50 4.70
CA PRO A 109 -11.45 -2.75 5.17
C PRO A 109 -12.70 -3.17 4.39
N ALA A 110 -13.88 -3.14 5.03
CA ALA A 110 -15.13 -3.55 4.39
C ALA A 110 -15.44 -2.76 3.10
N ASP A 111 -14.87 -1.56 2.96
CA ASP A 111 -15.01 -0.64 1.83
C ASP A 111 -13.91 -0.76 0.76
N VAL A 112 -13.23 -1.91 0.60
CA VAL A 112 -12.45 -2.20 -0.62
C VAL A 112 -13.38 -2.46 -1.81
N SER A 113 -14.34 -1.55 -2.05
CA SER A 113 -15.01 -1.44 -3.33
C SER A 113 -14.05 -0.75 -4.28
N VAL A 114 -13.32 -1.57 -5.03
CA VAL A 114 -12.54 -1.17 -6.21
C VAL A 114 -13.50 -0.70 -7.30
N LYS A 115 -14.04 0.50 -7.12
CA LYS A 115 -14.30 1.42 -8.20
C LYS A 115 -13.50 2.65 -7.83
N GLN A 116 -12.38 2.86 -8.52
CA GLN A 116 -11.87 4.20 -8.71
C GLN A 116 -12.94 5.00 -9.46
N ASP A 117 -13.99 5.44 -8.77
CA ASP A 117 -14.61 6.69 -9.11
C ASP A 117 -13.57 7.74 -8.71
N VAL A 118 -12.84 8.24 -9.71
CA VAL A 118 -11.94 9.39 -9.59
C VAL A 118 -12.82 10.59 -9.21
N LYS A 119 -13.20 10.67 -7.93
CA LYS A 119 -14.14 11.66 -7.41
C LYS A 119 -13.83 12.10 -6.00
N ASN A 120 -12.61 11.96 -5.52
CA ASN A 120 -12.19 12.71 -4.34
C ASN A 120 -10.79 13.29 -4.53
N ASN A 121 -10.81 14.45 -5.17
CA ASN A 121 -9.81 15.49 -5.09
C ASN A 121 -9.64 15.84 -3.59
N LEU A 122 -8.75 15.14 -2.87
CA LEU A 122 -8.32 15.56 -1.54
C LEU A 122 -7.36 16.74 -1.73
N VAL A 123 -7.94 17.93 -1.79
CA VAL A 123 -7.23 19.20 -1.77
C VAL A 123 -6.71 19.44 -0.35
N PHE A 124 -5.54 18.92 -0.03
CA PHE A 124 -4.73 19.45 1.06
C PHE A 124 -3.91 20.63 0.52
N GLY A 125 -4.39 21.86 0.75
CA GLY A 125 -3.61 23.08 0.55
C GLY A 125 -3.17 23.35 -0.90
N ASN A 126 -4.02 24.05 -1.66
CA ASN A 126 -3.67 24.88 -2.82
C ASN A 126 -2.74 24.32 -3.94
N GLN A 127 -2.46 23.03 -4.02
CA GLN A 127 -1.74 22.43 -5.16
C GLN A 127 -2.53 21.25 -5.75
N ASN A 128 -3.30 21.53 -6.80
CA ASN A 128 -3.82 20.52 -7.71
C ASN A 128 -2.64 19.97 -8.53
N VAL A 129 -2.15 18.77 -8.21
CA VAL A 129 -1.31 17.98 -9.14
C VAL A 129 -2.24 17.08 -9.96
N ALA A 130 -3.13 17.71 -10.72
CA ALA A 130 -3.93 17.08 -11.76
C ALA A 130 -3.76 17.89 -13.03
N GLY A 131 -2.61 17.72 -13.66
CA GLY A 131 -2.20 18.53 -14.79
C GLY A 131 -0.77 18.26 -15.13
N ARG A 132 -0.57 17.16 -15.85
CA ARG A 132 0.53 16.92 -16.78
C ARG A 132 1.19 18.23 -17.20
N ASP A 133 2.34 18.52 -16.60
CA ASP A 133 3.23 19.57 -17.05
C ASP A 133 3.79 19.13 -18.41
N ASN A 134 3.13 19.59 -19.47
CA ASN A 134 3.73 19.74 -20.79
C ASN A 134 3.63 21.22 -21.14
N ASN A 135 4.27 22.08 -20.34
CA ASN A 135 4.55 23.44 -20.78
C ASN A 135 6.06 23.63 -20.98
N PHE A 136 6.63 22.79 -21.84
CA PHE A 136 7.90 23.12 -22.49
C PHE A 136 7.64 24.04 -23.69
N GLY A 137 7.83 25.33 -23.45
CA GLY A 137 8.53 26.20 -24.40
C GLY A 137 7.67 27.05 -25.34
N GLY A 138 7.76 28.37 -25.17
CA GLY A 138 7.77 29.28 -26.33
C GLY A 138 6.79 30.44 -26.28
N ALA A 139 6.89 31.31 -25.27
CA ALA A 139 6.50 32.70 -25.46
C ALA A 139 7.66 33.43 -26.17
N ARG A 140 7.50 33.68 -27.48
CA ARG A 140 7.77 34.94 -28.20
C ARG A 140 7.81 34.71 -29.71
#